data_AF-A0A524P2S4-F1
#
_entry.id   AF-A0A524P2S4-F1
#
_cell.length_a   1.000
_cell.length_b   1.000
_cell.length_c   1.000
_cell.angle_alpha   90.00
_cell.angle_beta   90.00
_cell.angle_gamma   90.00
#
_symmetry.space_group_name_H-M   'P 1'
#
loop_
_entity.id
_entity.type
_entity.pdbx_description
1 polymer ?
#
loop_
_entity_poly.entity_id
_entity_poly.type
_entity_poly.pdbx_seq_one_letter_code
_entity_poly.pdbx_strand_id
1 'polypeptide(L)'
;MLPIDLSGKRAFVAGVADDGGFGFAIAKSLAMAGASVCVGTWPPALGIFETLLRRGKLDPSLAMPDGSKFEIEKIYPLDAEFDSLEDAPQEIRE
;
A
#
# COMPACT_ATOMS: atom_id res chain seq x y z
N MET A 1 1.57 -1.33 -26.63
CA MET A 1 2.34 -0.71 -25.54
C MET A 1 3.46 -1.66 -25.16
N LEU A 2 4.63 -1.14 -24.78
CA LEU A 2 5.67 -1.95 -24.14
C LEU A 2 5.21 -2.32 -22.72
N PRO A 3 5.39 -3.57 -22.27
CA PRO A 3 5.02 -3.97 -20.92
C PRO A 3 5.96 -3.29 -19.91
N ILE A 4 5.40 -2.85 -18.77
CA ILE A 4 6.17 -2.40 -17.61
C ILE A 4 6.51 -3.66 -16.80
N ASP A 5 7.80 -3.93 -16.64
CA ASP A 5 8.31 -5.05 -15.83
C ASP A 5 9.04 -4.51 -14.59
N LEU A 6 8.45 -4.76 -13.43
CA LEU A 6 8.99 -4.45 -12.10
C LEU A 6 9.37 -5.72 -11.33
N SER A 7 9.52 -6.86 -12.01
CA SER A 7 9.94 -8.11 -11.38
C SER A 7 11.22 -7.93 -10.56
N GLY A 8 11.21 -8.47 -9.33
CA GLY A 8 12.32 -8.36 -8.39
C GLY A 8 12.50 -6.97 -7.77
N LYS A 9 11.57 -6.03 -8.00
CA LYS A 9 11.51 -4.75 -7.29
C LYS A 9 10.53 -4.84 -6.12
N ARG A 10 10.78 -4.03 -5.10
CA ARG A 10 9.90 -3.86 -3.95
C ARG A 10 9.42 -2.41 -3.88
N ALA A 11 8.12 -2.22 -3.84
CA ALA A 11 7.49 -0.91 -3.73
C ALA A 11 6.92 -0.68 -2.33
N PHE A 12 6.99 0.57 -1.87
CA PHE A 12 6.26 1.03 -0.69
C PHE A 12 5.30 2.13 -1.12
N VAL A 13 4.01 1.91 -0.95
CA VAL A 13 2.96 2.89 -1.31
C VAL A 13 2.39 3.52 -0.04
N ALA A 14 2.69 4.79 0.18
CA ALA A 14 2.16 5.56 1.29
C ALA A 14 0.72 6.02 0.99
N GLY A 15 -0.18 5.89 1.97
CA GLY A 15 -1.56 6.37 1.86
C GLY A 15 -2.55 5.34 1.30
N VAL A 16 -2.51 4.10 1.79
CA VAL A 16 -3.48 3.05 1.43
C VAL A 16 -4.25 2.63 2.68
N ALA A 17 -5.58 2.78 2.67
CA ALA A 17 -6.47 2.44 3.79
C ALA A 17 -7.79 1.76 3.38
N ASP A 18 -8.09 1.72 2.09
CA ASP A 18 -9.28 1.12 1.49
C ASP A 18 -8.96 0.70 0.03
N ASP A 19 -9.94 0.15 -0.68
CA ASP A 19 -9.86 -0.27 -2.08
C ASP A 19 -10.46 0.72 -3.08
N GLY A 20 -10.97 1.86 -2.62
CA GLY A 20 -11.58 2.91 -3.46
C GLY A 20 -10.61 4.02 -3.84
N GLY A 21 -9.50 4.19 -3.12
CA GLY A 21 -8.52 5.25 -3.34
C GLY A 21 -7.46 4.95 -4.41
N PHE A 22 -6.78 6.00 -4.87
CA PHE A 22 -5.66 5.90 -5.82
C PHE A 22 -4.47 5.11 -5.27
N GLY A 23 -4.19 5.20 -3.97
CA GLY A 23 -3.11 4.45 -3.34
C GLY A 23 -3.25 2.93 -3.57
N PHE A 24 -4.46 2.40 -3.40
CA PHE A 24 -4.74 0.99 -3.68
C PHE A 24 -4.61 0.66 -5.16
N ALA A 25 -5.15 1.49 -6.05
CA ALA A 25 -5.05 1.29 -7.50
C ALA A 25 -3.58 1.27 -7.98
N ILE A 26 -2.74 2.17 -7.43
CA ILE A 26 -1.30 2.21 -7.71
C ILE A 26 -0.62 0.95 -7.16
N ALA A 27 -0.87 0.59 -5.90
CA ALA A 27 -0.32 -0.62 -5.29
C ALA A 27 -0.65 -1.88 -6.11
N LYS A 28 -1.91 -2.03 -6.53
CA LYS A 28 -2.35 -3.14 -7.38
C LYS A 28 -1.67 -3.11 -8.76
N SER A 29 -1.53 -1.95 -9.37
CA SER A 29 -0.87 -1.81 -10.68
C SER A 29 0.62 -2.15 -10.62
N LEU A 30 1.31 -1.77 -9.54
CA LEU A 30 2.71 -2.14 -9.31
C LEU A 30 2.87 -3.66 -9.11
N ALA A 31 1.95 -4.28 -8.38
CA ALA A 31 1.91 -5.73 -8.22
C ALA A 31 1.62 -6.45 -9.54
N MET A 32 0.69 -5.95 -10.37
CA MET A 32 0.44 -6.47 -11.72
C MET A 32 1.66 -6.36 -12.64
N ALA A 33 2.54 -5.40 -12.39
CA ALA A 33 3.82 -5.26 -13.10
C ALA A 33 4.94 -6.15 -12.49
N GLY A 34 4.66 -6.96 -11.47
CA GLY A 34 5.60 -7.93 -10.88
C GLY A 34 6.37 -7.45 -9.65
N ALA A 35 6.09 -6.25 -9.13
CA ALA A 35 6.70 -5.79 -7.88
C ALA A 35 6.09 -6.49 -6.65
N SER A 36 6.89 -6.73 -5.61
CA SER A 36 6.32 -6.95 -4.28
C SER A 36 5.92 -5.61 -3.67
N VAL A 37 4.80 -5.55 -2.97
CA VAL A 37 4.22 -4.27 -2.53
C VAL A 37 3.96 -4.27 -1.03
N CYS A 38 4.59 -3.32 -0.34
CA CYS A 38 4.23 -2.91 1.01
C CYS A 38 3.40 -1.63 0.94
N VAL A 39 2.57 -1.40 1.95
CA VAL A 39 1.75 -0.19 2.04
C VAL A 39 1.92 0.50 3.39
N GLY A 40 1.86 1.83 3.37
CA GLY A 40 1.73 2.67 4.55
C GLY A 40 0.28 3.08 4.75
N THR A 41 -0.26 2.74 5.92
CA THR A 41 -1.65 3.05 6.30
C THR A 41 -1.66 4.02 7.47
N TRP A 42 -2.50 5.04 7.36
CA TRP A 42 -2.68 6.01 8.44
C TRP A 42 -3.12 5.31 9.74
N PRO A 43 -2.46 5.54 10.90
CA PRO A 43 -2.71 4.74 12.10
C PRO A 43 -4.17 4.66 12.55
N PRO A 44 -4.98 5.74 12.50
CA PRO A 44 -6.42 5.68 12.80
C PRO A 44 -7.24 4.76 11.88
N ALA A 45 -6.80 4.55 10.64
CA ALA A 45 -7.47 3.67 9.67
C ALA A 45 -6.91 2.24 9.64
N LEU A 46 -5.76 1.99 10.27
CA LEU A 46 -5.06 0.70 10.21
C LEU A 46 -5.92 -0.47 10.68
N GLY A 47 -6.56 -0.34 11.85
CA GLY A 47 -7.33 -1.43 12.45
C GLY A 47 -8.55 -1.85 11.61
N ILE A 48 -9.25 -0.88 11.00
CA ILE A 48 -10.38 -1.19 10.12
C ILE A 48 -9.89 -1.80 8.80
N PHE A 49 -8.80 -1.30 8.23
CA PHE A 49 -8.23 -1.82 6.99
C PHE A 49 -7.80 -3.30 7.14
N GLU A 50 -7.04 -3.62 8.19
CA GLU A 50 -6.65 -5.00 8.50
C GLU A 50 -7.87 -5.90 8.75
N THR A 51 -8.92 -5.38 9.39
CA THR A 51 -10.16 -6.13 9.64
C THR A 51 -10.89 -6.46 8.34
N LEU A 52 -10.98 -5.50 7.41
CA LEU A 52 -11.61 -5.70 6.09
C LEU A 52 -10.85 -6.74 5.26
N LEU A 53 -9.52 -6.67 5.25
CA LEU A 53 -8.65 -7.67 4.61
C LEU A 53 -8.86 -9.06 5.20
N ARG A 54 -8.81 -9.20 6.53
CA ARG A 54 -8.98 -10.48 7.23
C ARG A 54 -10.35 -11.10 7.01
N ARG A 55 -11.40 -10.27 6.89
CA ARG A 55 -12.78 -10.71 6.63
C ARG A 55 -13.06 -10.97 5.14
N GLY A 56 -12.08 -10.82 4.26
CA GLY A 56 -12.24 -11.01 2.82
C GLY A 56 -13.16 -9.97 2.17
N LYS A 57 -13.42 -8.84 2.83
CA LYS A 57 -14.32 -7.79 2.29
C LYS A 57 -13.75 -7.12 1.05
N LEU A 58 -12.43 -7.16 0.88
CA LEU A 58 -11.70 -6.58 -0.25
C LEU A 58 -11.33 -7.63 -1.31
N ASP A 59 -11.75 -8.90 -1.17
CA ASP A 59 -11.36 -9.98 -2.08
C ASP A 59 -11.67 -9.69 -3.56
N PRO A 60 -12.84 -9.12 -3.93
CA PRO A 60 -13.11 -8.75 -5.32
C PRO A 60 -12.09 -7.74 -5.86
N SER A 61 -11.70 -6.76 -5.03
CA SER A 61 -10.75 -5.72 -5.40
C SER A 61 -9.30 -6.20 -5.43
N LEU A 62 -8.98 -7.28 -4.71
CA LEU A 62 -7.66 -7.92 -4.73
C LEU A 62 -7.50 -8.91 -5.89
N ALA A 63 -8.54 -9.29 -6.61
CA ALA A 63 -8.44 -10.22 -7.73
C ALA A 63 -7.56 -9.66 -8.87
N MET A 64 -6.63 -10.47 -9.37
CA MET A 64 -5.72 -10.13 -10.47
C MET A 64 -6.19 -10.72 -11.81
N PRO A 65 -5.75 -10.16 -12.96
CA PRO A 65 -6.17 -10.62 -14.28
C PRO A 65 -5.72 -12.05 -14.62
N ASP A 66 -4.64 -12.51 -14.00
CA ASP A 66 -4.10 -13.87 -14.13
C ASP A 66 -4.81 -14.89 -13.23
N GLY A 67 -5.85 -14.47 -12.49
CA GLY A 67 -6.59 -15.29 -11.55
C GLY A 67 -5.94 -15.41 -10.17
N SER A 68 -4.76 -14.82 -9.96
CA SER A 68 -4.14 -14.73 -8.63
C SER A 68 -4.81 -13.65 -7.78
N LYS A 69 -4.37 -13.52 -6.52
CA LYS A 69 -4.82 -12.48 -5.61
C LYS A 69 -3.65 -11.55 -5.32
N PHE A 70 -3.92 -10.25 -5.31
CA PHE A 70 -2.97 -9.25 -4.84
C PHE A 70 -2.66 -9.49 -3.37
N GLU A 71 -1.41 -9.88 -3.08
CA GLU A 71 -0.89 -10.02 -1.73
C GLU A 71 -0.12 -8.75 -1.34
N ILE A 72 -0.59 -8.10 -0.28
CA ILE A 72 0.14 -7.01 0.36
C ILE A 72 1.24 -7.64 1.21
N GLU A 73 2.50 -7.46 0.82
CA GLU A 73 3.65 -8.09 1.48
C GLU A 73 3.76 -7.64 2.95
N LYS A 74 3.51 -6.36 3.21
CA LYS A 74 3.49 -5.81 4.57
C LYS A 74 2.70 -4.51 4.65
N ILE A 75 1.99 -4.33 5.75
CA ILE A 75 1.28 -3.09 6.11
C ILE A 75 2.05 -2.43 7.25
N TYR A 76 2.35 -1.15 7.09
CA TYR A 76 3.04 -0.34 8.10
C TYR A 76 2.14 0.78 8.59
N PRO A 77 2.06 1.06 9.90
CA PRO A 77 1.54 2.33 10.37
C PRO A 77 2.44 3.44 9.84
N LEU A 78 1.87 4.38 9.09
CA LEU A 78 2.59 5.51 8.51
C LEU A 78 1.75 6.76 8.70
N ASP A 79 2.33 7.77 9.33
CA ASP A 79 1.79 9.12 9.36
C ASP A 79 2.76 10.07 8.64
N ALA A 80 2.22 11.03 7.89
CA ALA A 80 2.98 12.03 7.16
C ALA A 80 2.62 13.40 7.74
N GLU A 81 2.95 13.59 9.02
CA GLU A 81 2.62 14.80 9.78
C GLU A 81 3.45 16.02 9.34
N PHE A 82 4.61 15.77 8.73
CA PHE A 82 5.55 16.80 8.26
C PHE A 82 5.88 16.56 6.78
N ASP A 83 5.95 17.65 6.00
CA ASP A 83 6.29 17.59 4.58
C ASP A 83 7.80 17.41 4.36
N SER A 84 8.63 18.04 5.18
CA SER A 84 10.09 17.90 5.17
C SER A 84 10.64 17.53 6.54
N LEU A 85 11.84 16.93 6.55
CA LEU A 85 12.52 16.59 7.81
C LEU A 85 12.79 17.83 8.68
N GLU A 86 12.96 19.01 8.05
CA GLU A 86 13.23 20.27 8.75
C GLU A 86 12.02 20.77 9.55
N ASP A 87 10.80 20.42 9.12
CA ASP A 87 9.54 20.77 9.78
C ASP A 87 9.29 19.95 11.06
N ALA A 88 9.94 18.79 11.19
CA ALA A 88 9.79 17.95 12.37
C ALA A 88 10.45 18.59 13.61
N PRO A 89 9.84 18.51 14.81
CA PRO A 89 10.49 18.90 16.06
C PRO A 89 11.83 18.18 16.27
N GLN A 90 12.81 18.86 16.88
CA GLN A 90 14.15 18.28 17.09
C GLN A 90 14.10 16.97 17.88
N GLU A 91 13.18 16.87 18.84
CA GLU A 91 12.92 15.68 19.67
C GLU A 91 12.52 14.43 18.87
N ILE A 92 12.01 14.59 17.64
CA ILE A 92 11.61 13.50 16.74
C ILE A 92 12.71 13.21 15.71
N ARG A 93 13.63 14.15 15.48
CA ARG A 93 14.71 14.04 14.49
C ARG A 93 15.95 13.31 14.99
N GLU A 94 16.22 13.34 16.31
CA GLU A 94 17.42 12.78 16.98
C GLU A 94 17.05 11.66 17.96
#